data_AF-A0A7C9EBE6-F1
#
_entry.id   AF-A0A7C9EBE6-F1
#
_cell.length_a   1.000
_cell.length_b   1.000
_cell.length_c   1.000
_cell.angle_alpha   90.00
_cell.angle_beta   90.00
_cell.angle_gamma   90.00
#
_symmetry.space_group_name_H-M   'P 1'
#
loop_
_entity.id
_entity.type
_entity.pdbx_description
1 polymer ?
#
loop_
_entity_poly.entity_id
_entity_poly.type
_entity_poly.pdbx_seq_one_letter_code
_entity_poly.pdbx_strand_id
1 'polypeptide(L)'
;AMPLNKQLYTFSYVCVTSGAAALVFSSFYTLVDIINMKFLFMPFKWIGMNAMLVYVMASEGIFAGFVNGWYYDDPRNTLVYWIQKHVFIGVWHSKRVGMLLYVIFAEILFWAVVAG
;
A
#
# COMPACT_ATOMS: atom_id res chain seq x y z
N ALA A 1 38.15 15.41 -7.99
CA ALA A 1 36.85 14.78 -7.66
C ALA A 1 37.04 13.27 -7.63
N MET A 2 36.62 12.59 -6.56
CA MET A 2 36.67 11.12 -6.53
C MET A 2 35.59 10.57 -7.47
N PRO A 3 35.93 9.73 -8.45
CA PRO A 3 34.96 9.23 -9.42
C PRO A 3 33.90 8.37 -8.73
N LEU A 4 32.64 8.59 -9.10
CA LEU A 4 31.49 7.89 -8.54
C LEU A 4 31.40 6.51 -9.20
N ASN A 5 31.97 5.50 -8.53
CA ASN A 5 31.96 4.12 -9.00
C ASN A 5 30.58 3.46 -8.73
N LYS A 6 30.11 2.62 -9.65
CA LYS A 6 28.76 2.01 -9.62
C LYS A 6 28.63 0.82 -8.66
N GLN A 7 29.71 0.43 -7.98
CA GLN A 7 29.67 -0.60 -6.94
C GLN A 7 29.20 0.00 -5.61
N LEU A 8 28.12 -0.59 -5.06
CA LEU A 8 27.43 -0.15 -3.83
C LEU A 8 28.34 0.10 -2.61
N TYR A 9 29.52 -0.52 -2.55
CA TYR A 9 30.43 -0.47 -1.39
C TYR A 9 31.59 0.53 -1.53
N THR A 10 31.60 1.39 -2.55
CA THR A 10 32.64 2.42 -2.66
C THR A 10 32.37 3.55 -1.67
N PHE A 11 33.41 4.00 -0.96
CA PHE A 11 33.33 5.08 0.05
C PHE A 11 32.66 6.36 -0.48
N SER A 12 32.96 6.75 -1.73
CA SER A 12 32.32 7.90 -2.40
C SER A 12 30.80 7.71 -2.56
N TYR A 13 30.34 6.52 -2.96
CA TYR A 13 28.91 6.21 -3.13
C TYR A 13 28.18 6.21 -1.79
N VAL A 14 28.78 5.62 -0.75
CA VAL A 14 28.21 5.61 0.61
C VAL A 14 28.12 7.04 1.16
N CYS A 15 29.16 7.87 0.99
CA CYS A 15 29.15 9.26 1.46
C CYS A 15 28.07 10.11 0.75
N VAL A 16 27.93 9.96 -0.58
CA VAL A 16 26.90 10.68 -1.34
C VAL A 16 25.48 10.21 -0.96
N THR A 17 25.25 8.90 -0.87
CA THR A 17 23.92 8.35 -0.54
C THR A 17 23.52 8.64 0.91
N SER A 18 24.45 8.50 1.86
CA SER A 18 24.22 8.86 3.27
C SER A 18 24.01 10.36 3.46
N GLY A 19 24.77 11.21 2.76
CA GLY A 19 24.56 12.65 2.75
C GLY A 19 23.19 13.04 2.20
N ALA A 20 22.78 12.45 1.07
CA ALA A 20 21.45 12.65 0.52
C ALA A 20 20.34 12.16 1.47
N ALA A 21 20.51 10.99 2.09
CA ALA A 21 19.58 10.46 3.08
C ALA A 21 19.47 11.38 4.32
N ALA A 22 20.59 11.93 4.81
CA ALA A 22 20.61 12.85 5.94
C ALA A 22 19.89 14.17 5.62
N LEU A 23 20.05 14.71 4.40
CA LEU A 23 19.32 15.91 3.96
C LEU A 23 17.81 15.66 3.89
N VAL A 24 17.40 14.52 3.33
CA VAL A 24 15.98 14.13 3.25
C VAL A 24 15.41 13.90 4.64
N PHE A 25 16.16 13.24 5.54
CA PHE A 25 15.72 13.05 6.92
C PHE A 25 15.54 14.37 7.66
N SER A 26 16.51 15.29 7.52
CA SER A 26 16.48 16.62 8.15
C SER A 26 15.29 17.47 7.67
N SER A 27 14.95 17.39 6.38
CA SER A 27 13.79 18.11 5.83
C SER A 27 12.47 17.57 6.40
N PHE A 28 12.28 16.25 6.46
CA PHE A 28 11.09 15.66 7.08
C PHE A 28 11.01 15.97 8.58
N TYR A 29 12.13 15.91 9.31
CA TYR A 29 12.18 16.27 10.72
C TYR A 29 11.74 17.73 10.94
N THR A 30 12.24 18.66 10.12
CA THR A 30 11.83 20.07 10.19
C THR A 30 10.33 20.24 9.90
N LEU A 31 9.82 19.62 8.84
CA LEU A 31 8.40 19.72 8.46
C LEU A 31 7.45 19.13 9.52
N VAL A 32 7.80 17.97 10.08
CA VAL A 32 6.92 17.22 10.99
C VAL A 32 7.04 17.73 12.42
N ASP A 33 8.26 17.91 12.92
CA ASP A 33 8.51 18.21 14.34
C ASP A 33 8.62 19.71 14.63
N ILE A 34 9.21 20.51 13.73
CA ILE A 34 9.37 21.96 13.96
C ILE A 34 8.11 22.71 13.51
N ILE A 35 7.61 22.45 12.30
CA ILE A 35 6.40 23.10 11.76
C ILE A 35 5.11 22.44 12.29
N ASN A 36 5.23 21.31 13.01
CA ASN A 36 4.10 20.58 13.61
C ASN A 36 3.02 20.16 12.60
N MET A 37 3.37 19.92 11.33
CA MET A 37 2.43 19.44 10.29
C MET A 37 2.08 17.95 10.42
N LYS A 38 1.94 17.46 11.67
CA LYS A 38 1.75 16.05 12.00
C LYS A 38 0.49 15.45 11.38
N PHE A 39 -0.57 16.26 11.23
CA PHE A 39 -1.83 15.81 10.63
C PHE A 39 -1.67 15.40 9.16
N LEU A 40 -0.84 16.13 8.39
CA LEU A 40 -0.62 15.83 6.97
C LEU A 40 0.12 14.49 6.77
N PHE A 41 1.00 14.14 7.71
CA PHE A 41 1.81 12.91 7.67
C PHE A 41 1.19 11.73 8.44
N MET A 42 0.06 11.95 9.11
CA MET A 42 -0.68 10.91 9.85
C MET A 42 -1.03 9.68 8.99
N PRO A 43 -1.55 9.81 7.75
CA PRO A 43 -1.80 8.63 6.90
C PRO A 43 -0.51 7.89 6.51
N PHE A 44 0.60 8.60 6.38
CA PHE A 44 1.91 8.00 6.05
C PHE A 44 2.48 7.20 7.22
N LYS A 45 2.29 7.70 8.45
CA LYS A 45 2.60 6.94 9.66
C LYS A 45 1.70 5.70 9.78
N TRP A 46 0.41 5.87 9.50
CA TRP A 46 -0.59 4.81 9.60
C TRP A 46 -0.25 3.66 8.64
N ILE A 47 0.01 3.95 7.36
CA ILE A 47 0.39 2.94 6.38
C ILE A 47 1.72 2.24 6.70
N GLY A 48 2.63 2.95 7.39
CA GLY A 48 3.96 2.46 7.73
C GLY A 48 4.00 1.57 8.98
N MET A 49 2.98 1.60 9.84
CA MET A 49 3.02 0.96 11.15
C MET A 49 2.98 -0.58 11.06
N ASN A 50 2.21 -1.13 10.10
CA ASN A 50 2.12 -2.58 9.85
C ASN A 50 2.59 -2.97 8.42
N ALA A 51 3.52 -2.20 7.83
CA ALA A 51 3.93 -2.38 6.44
C ALA A 51 4.50 -3.78 6.13
N MET A 52 5.23 -4.40 7.06
CA MET A 52 5.79 -5.74 6.85
C MET A 52 4.71 -6.83 6.81
N LEU A 53 3.69 -6.71 7.66
CA LEU A 53 2.54 -7.61 7.70
C LEU A 53 1.75 -7.51 6.39
N VAL A 54 1.47 -6.29 5.94
CA VAL A 54 0.81 -6.02 4.65
C VAL A 54 1.61 -6.61 3.49
N TYR A 55 2.93 -6.39 3.47
CA TYR A 55 3.80 -6.92 2.42
C TYR A 55 3.72 -8.44 2.34
N VAL A 56 3.90 -9.15 3.46
CA VAL A 56 3.87 -10.62 3.49
C VAL A 56 2.49 -11.17 3.09
N MET A 57 1.40 -10.61 3.63
CA MET A 57 0.06 -11.09 3.28
C MET A 57 -0.31 -10.82 1.82
N ALA A 58 0.15 -9.70 1.26
CA ALA A 58 -0.07 -9.37 -0.14
C ALA A 58 0.80 -10.23 -1.07
N SER A 59 2.09 -10.43 -0.74
CA SER A 59 3.04 -11.18 -1.57
C SER A 59 2.77 -12.68 -1.57
N GLU A 60 2.39 -13.25 -0.42
CA GLU A 60 2.03 -14.66 -0.28
C GLU A 60 0.62 -14.96 -0.83
N GLY A 61 -0.08 -13.93 -1.35
CA GLY A 61 -1.41 -14.09 -1.92
C GLY A 61 -2.45 -14.57 -0.91
N ILE A 62 -2.19 -14.46 0.40
CA ILE A 62 -3.11 -14.93 1.46
C ILE A 62 -4.45 -14.23 1.32
N PHE A 63 -4.44 -12.94 1.01
CA PHE A 63 -5.68 -12.19 0.76
C PHE A 63 -6.41 -12.70 -0.49
N ALA A 64 -5.70 -12.89 -1.61
CA ALA A 64 -6.29 -13.43 -2.83
C ALA A 64 -6.81 -14.86 -2.62
N GLY A 65 -6.12 -15.68 -1.84
CA GLY A 65 -6.50 -17.03 -1.45
C GLY A 65 -7.70 -17.05 -0.49
N PHE A 66 -7.82 -16.10 0.43
CA PHE A 66 -8.98 -15.96 1.31
C PHE A 66 -10.22 -15.51 0.53
N VAL A 67 -10.07 -14.51 -0.33
CA VAL A 67 -11.16 -13.91 -1.11
C VAL A 67 -11.64 -14.85 -2.24
N ASN A 68 -10.74 -15.59 -2.89
CA ASN A 68 -11.10 -16.57 -3.92
C ASN A 68 -11.36 -17.98 -3.36
N GLY A 69 -10.82 -18.32 -2.18
CA GLY A 69 -11.03 -19.62 -1.55
C GLY A 69 -12.44 -19.82 -1.02
N TRP A 70 -13.17 -18.72 -0.80
CA TRP A 70 -14.58 -18.78 -0.45
C TRP A 70 -15.42 -18.81 -1.71
N TYR A 71 -16.03 -19.96 -1.94
CA TYR A 71 -16.77 -20.24 -3.16
C TYR A 71 -18.13 -20.87 -2.81
N TYR A 72 -19.20 -20.50 -3.54
CA TYR A 72 -20.55 -21.05 -3.33
C TYR A 72 -21.08 -21.83 -4.57
N ASP A 73 -21.19 -23.17 -4.44
CA ASP A 73 -21.65 -24.20 -5.42
C ASP A 73 -20.67 -24.67 -6.54
N ASP A 74 -20.47 -23.94 -7.65
CA ASP A 74 -19.53 -24.21 -8.76
C ASP A 74 -18.01 -23.88 -8.49
N PRO A 75 -17.14 -23.56 -9.47
CA PRO A 75 -15.87 -22.80 -9.23
C PRO A 75 -15.85 -21.39 -9.88
N ARG A 76 -16.97 -20.97 -10.49
CA ARG A 76 -17.18 -19.65 -11.16
C ARG A 76 -17.84 -18.47 -10.36
N ASN A 77 -18.77 -18.68 -9.43
CA ASN A 77 -19.26 -17.83 -8.33
C ASN A 77 -18.29 -17.68 -7.12
N THR A 78 -17.12 -17.09 -7.32
CA THR A 78 -16.29 -16.68 -6.18
C THR A 78 -17.02 -15.60 -5.37
N LEU A 79 -16.67 -15.47 -4.08
CA LEU A 79 -17.28 -14.47 -3.18
C LEU A 79 -17.17 -13.04 -3.75
N VAL A 80 -16.11 -12.77 -4.53
CA VAL A 80 -15.94 -11.56 -5.36
C VAL A 80 -17.13 -11.33 -6.29
N TYR A 81 -17.52 -12.35 -7.06
CA TYR A 81 -18.63 -12.26 -8.01
C TYR A 81 -19.97 -12.03 -7.28
N TRP A 82 -20.16 -12.66 -6.11
CA TRP A 82 -21.35 -12.47 -5.30
C TRP A 82 -21.45 -11.04 -4.74
N ILE A 83 -20.37 -10.53 -4.12
CA ILE A 83 -20.27 -9.15 -3.61
C ILE A 83 -20.51 -8.15 -4.74
N GLN A 84 -19.85 -8.35 -5.88
CA GLN A 84 -19.95 -7.44 -7.01
C GLN A 84 -21.37 -7.39 -7.58
N LYS A 85 -22.06 -8.54 -7.64
CA LYS A 85 -23.43 -8.66 -8.14
C LYS A 85 -24.48 -8.09 -7.18
N HIS A 86 -24.38 -8.39 -5.88
CA HIS A 86 -25.39 -8.00 -4.90
C HIS A 86 -25.17 -6.60 -4.29
N VAL A 87 -23.93 -6.21 -4.03
CA VAL A 87 -23.62 -4.94 -3.34
C VAL A 87 -23.43 -3.78 -4.34
N PHE A 88 -22.71 -4.02 -5.43
CA PHE A 88 -22.27 -2.93 -6.31
C PHE A 88 -23.10 -2.76 -7.59
N ILE A 89 -23.44 -3.86 -8.28
CA ILE A 89 -24.25 -3.80 -9.51
C ILE A 89 -25.71 -3.47 -9.20
N GLY A 90 -26.26 -3.96 -8.08
CA GLY A 90 -27.64 -3.66 -7.64
C GLY A 90 -27.84 -2.19 -7.25
N VAL A 91 -26.82 -1.52 -6.73
CA VAL A 91 -26.90 -0.11 -6.32
C VAL A 91 -26.57 0.84 -7.46
N TRP A 92 -25.57 0.53 -8.30
CA TRP A 92 -25.01 1.51 -9.26
C TRP A 92 -25.33 1.22 -10.74
N HIS A 93 -26.06 0.14 -11.05
CA HIS A 93 -26.55 -0.25 -12.39
C HIS A 93 -25.49 -0.30 -13.53
N SER A 94 -24.19 -0.18 -13.22
CA SER A 94 -23.10 -0.15 -14.19
C SER A 94 -21.95 -1.05 -13.78
N LYS A 95 -21.60 -2.01 -14.65
CA LYS A 95 -20.53 -3.00 -14.41
C LYS A 95 -19.15 -2.36 -14.21
N ARG A 96 -18.84 -1.27 -14.92
CA ARG A 96 -17.53 -0.60 -14.82
C ARG A 96 -17.38 0.12 -13.47
N VAL A 97 -18.42 0.82 -13.04
CA VAL A 97 -18.41 1.52 -11.75
C VAL A 97 -18.39 0.53 -10.59
N GLY A 98 -19.11 -0.60 -10.71
CA GLY A 98 -19.06 -1.65 -9.71
C GLY A 98 -17.69 -2.32 -9.55
N MET A 99 -16.93 -2.51 -10.65
CA MET A 99 -15.54 -2.99 -10.55
C MET A 99 -14.62 -1.96 -9.90
N LEU A 100 -14.72 -0.69 -10.28
CA LEU A 100 -13.90 0.37 -9.69
C LEU A 100 -14.16 0.51 -8.18
N LEU A 101 -15.44 0.52 -7.78
CA LEU A 101 -15.82 0.58 -6.37
C LEU A 101 -15.32 -0.65 -5.60
N TYR A 102 -15.39 -1.85 -6.19
CA TYR A 102 -14.82 -3.04 -5.57
C TYR A 102 -13.32 -2.87 -5.32
N VAL A 103 -12.53 -2.43 -6.30
CA VAL A 103 -11.07 -2.25 -6.11
C VAL A 103 -10.79 -1.20 -5.03
N ILE A 104 -11.52 -0.09 -5.02
CA ILE A 104 -11.32 0.98 -4.04
C ILE A 104 -11.70 0.52 -2.62
N PHE A 105 -12.85 -0.15 -2.46
CA PHE A 105 -13.33 -0.55 -1.13
C PHE A 105 -12.73 -1.86 -0.62
N ALA A 106 -12.63 -2.88 -1.47
CA ALA A 106 -12.19 -4.21 -1.06
C ALA A 106 -10.67 -4.33 -1.02
N GLU A 107 -9.94 -3.56 -1.84
CA GLU A 107 -8.48 -3.67 -1.90
C GLU A 107 -7.82 -2.50 -1.19
N ILE A 108 -8.08 -1.26 -1.64
CA ILE A 108 -7.39 -0.08 -1.07
C ILE A 108 -7.82 0.17 0.38
N LEU A 109 -9.13 0.18 0.67
CA LEU A 109 -9.62 0.44 2.02
C LEU A 109 -9.32 -0.73 2.97
N PHE A 110 -9.43 -1.97 2.51
CA PHE A 110 -9.03 -3.13 3.31
C PHE A 110 -7.56 -3.05 3.72
N TRP A 111 -6.64 -2.82 2.78
CA TRP A 111 -5.23 -2.71 3.10
C TRP A 111 -4.91 -1.46 3.93
N ALA A 112 -5.63 -0.36 3.73
CA ALA A 112 -5.48 0.83 4.57
C ALA A 112 -5.87 0.56 6.04
N VAL A 113 -6.92 -0.24 6.28
CA VAL A 113 -7.35 -0.67 7.62
C VAL A 113 -6.38 -1.69 8.22
N VAL A 114 -5.84 -2.62 7.42
CA VAL A 114 -4.86 -3.61 7.91
C VAL A 114 -3.50 -2.96 8.21
N ALA A 115 -3.11 -1.95 7.42
CA ALA A 115 -1.84 -1.27 7.59
C ALA A 115 -1.80 -0.41 8.87
N GLY A 116 -2.95 0.09 9.32
CA GLY A 116 -3.04 1.14 10.32
C GLY A 116 -3.78 0.78 11.60
#